data_AF-A0A259S3D8-F1
#
_entry.id   AF-A0A259S3D8-F1
#
_cell.length_a   1.000
_cell.length_b   1.000
_cell.length_c   1.000
_cell.angle_alpha   90.00
_cell.angle_beta   90.00
_cell.angle_gamma   90.00
#
_symmetry.space_group_name_H-M   'P 1'
#
loop_
_entity.id
_entity.type
_entity.pdbx_description
1 polymer ?
#
loop_
_entity_poly.entity_id
_entity_poly.type
_entity_poly.pdbx_seq_one_letter_code
_entity_poly.pdbx_strand_id
1 'polypeptide(L)'
;LVSGAAIRMEGQVTVFDTRQPESPCYRCLYQEEGEDALRCSETGVLSPLVGMIGSLQASEAIKMLAGFGDPLVGRLALFDLKRAEFRTIRYRRDPDCPVCTNRPDSSR
;
A
#
# COMPACT_ATOMS: atom_id res chain seq x y z
N LEU A 1 -4.36 8.52 1.24
CA LEU A 1 -3.24 8.04 2.07
C LEU A 1 -2.24 7.31 1.20
N VAL A 2 -0.96 7.66 1.28
CA VAL A 2 0.13 6.87 0.67
C VAL A 2 0.79 6.07 1.79
N SER A 3 0.74 4.75 1.71
CA SER A 3 1.24 3.84 2.74
C SER A 3 2.46 3.09 2.23
N GLY A 4 3.49 3.01 3.07
CA GLY A 4 4.69 2.23 2.82
C GLY A 4 5.13 1.52 4.09
N ALA A 5 5.74 0.35 3.93
CA ALA A 5 6.31 -0.43 5.02
C ALA A 5 7.58 -1.13 4.56
N ALA A 6 8.48 -1.44 5.49
CA ALA A 6 9.70 -2.17 5.22
C ALA A 6 10.12 -2.99 6.45
N ILE A 7 10.58 -4.20 6.22
CA ILE A 7 11.14 -5.11 7.23
C ILE A 7 12.22 -5.97 6.58
N ARG A 8 13.34 -6.25 7.29
CA ARG A 8 14.49 -6.96 6.71
C ARG A 8 14.99 -6.29 5.40
N MET A 9 14.77 -6.96 4.28
CA MET A 9 15.11 -6.53 2.91
C MET A 9 13.87 -6.50 2.00
N GLU A 10 12.68 -6.49 2.58
CA GLU A 10 11.39 -6.47 1.88
C GLU A 10 10.65 -5.17 2.18
N GLY A 11 10.17 -4.51 1.14
CA GLY A 11 9.42 -3.27 1.26
C GLY A 11 8.18 -3.26 0.38
N GLN A 12 7.25 -2.38 0.71
CA GLN A 12 6.01 -2.23 -0.02
C GLN A 12 5.50 -0.80 -0.03
N VAL A 13 4.77 -0.44 -1.09
CA VAL A 13 4.06 0.85 -1.22
C VAL A 13 2.71 0.63 -1.89
N THR A 14 1.68 1.31 -1.37
CA THR A 14 0.35 1.38 -1.99
C THR A 14 -0.32 2.73 -1.71
N VAL A 15 -1.35 3.05 -2.48
CA VAL A 15 -2.18 4.25 -2.28
C VAL A 15 -3.62 3.84 -1.95
N PHE A 16 -4.17 4.45 -0.91
CA PHE A 16 -5.59 4.38 -0.58
C PHE A 16 -6.22 5.74 -0.86
N ASP A 17 -7.05 5.84 -1.91
CA ASP A 17 -7.71 7.09 -2.30
C ASP A 17 -9.20 7.05 -1.96
N THR A 18 -9.56 7.63 -0.82
CA THR A 18 -10.94 7.62 -0.33
C THR A 18 -11.88 8.55 -1.09
N ARG A 19 -11.35 9.38 -2.00
CA ARG A 19 -12.13 10.24 -2.89
C ARG A 19 -12.73 9.45 -4.05
N GLN A 20 -12.18 8.26 -4.34
CA GLN A 20 -12.67 7.32 -5.34
C GLN A 20 -13.55 6.28 -4.64
N PRO A 21 -14.87 6.23 -4.90
CA PRO A 21 -15.79 5.30 -4.23
C PRO A 21 -15.37 3.83 -4.31
N GLU A 22 -14.86 3.42 -5.48
CA GLU A 22 -14.46 2.04 -5.74
C GLU A 22 -13.05 1.68 -5.26
N SER A 23 -12.31 2.65 -4.67
CA SER A 23 -10.98 2.36 -4.13
C SER A 23 -11.07 1.42 -2.92
N PRO A 24 -10.29 0.33 -2.89
CA PRO A 24 -10.13 -0.46 -1.66
C PRO A 24 -9.52 0.39 -0.54
N CYS A 25 -9.89 0.07 0.70
CA CYS A 25 -9.28 0.68 1.88
C CYS A 25 -8.16 -0.20 2.46
N TYR A 26 -7.48 0.28 3.50
CA TYR A 26 -6.44 -0.47 4.21
C TYR A 26 -6.94 -1.83 4.71
N ARG A 27 -8.17 -1.88 5.25
CA ARG A 27 -8.79 -3.10 5.75
C ARG A 27 -9.12 -4.13 4.66
N CYS A 28 -9.38 -3.68 3.42
CA CYS A 28 -9.54 -4.61 2.29
C CYS A 28 -8.24 -5.32 1.94
N LEU A 29 -7.09 -4.73 2.25
CA LEU A 29 -5.78 -5.32 1.97
C LEU A 29 -5.27 -6.16 3.14
N TYR A 30 -5.45 -5.69 4.38
CA TYR A 30 -4.96 -6.37 5.59
C TYR A 30 -6.15 -6.79 6.46
N GLN A 31 -6.43 -8.09 6.48
CA GLN A 31 -7.41 -8.70 7.38
C GLN A 31 -6.79 -8.95 8.76
N GLU A 32 -7.60 -9.02 9.81
CA GLU A 32 -7.14 -9.19 11.21
C GLU A 32 -6.73 -10.63 11.56
N GLU A 33 -6.74 -11.53 10.59
CA GLU A 33 -6.47 -12.95 10.82
C GLU A 33 -4.96 -13.17 11.00
N GLY A 34 -4.57 -13.11 12.28
CA GLY A 34 -3.42 -13.78 12.88
C GLY A 34 -2.16 -13.86 12.03
N GLU A 35 -1.26 -12.89 12.22
CA GLU A 35 0.16 -13.15 12.02
C GLU A 35 0.93 -12.57 13.20
N ASP A 36 1.87 -13.37 13.70
CA ASP A 36 3.01 -12.92 14.49
C ASP A 36 3.71 -11.81 13.71
N ALA A 37 3.19 -10.59 13.83
CA ALA A 37 3.74 -9.43 13.17
C ALA A 37 5.14 -9.24 13.75
N LEU A 38 6.14 -9.76 13.02
CA LEU A 38 7.54 -9.64 13.40
C LEU A 38 7.81 -8.17 13.62
N ARG A 39 8.10 -7.80 14.87
CA ARG A 39 8.30 -6.40 15.19
C ARG A 39 9.59 -5.96 14.51
N CYS A 40 9.57 -4.81 13.84
CA CYS A 40 10.79 -4.23 13.27
C CYS A 40 11.91 -4.07 14.33
N SER A 41 11.53 -3.90 15.60
CA SER A 41 12.44 -3.87 16.75
C SER A 41 13.19 -5.17 17.00
N GLU A 42 12.63 -6.32 16.60
CA GLU A 42 13.22 -7.65 16.82
C GLU A 42 14.01 -8.14 15.60
N THR A 43 13.61 -7.70 14.41
CA THR A 43 14.09 -8.26 13.14
C THR A 43 15.01 -7.31 12.34
N GLY A 44 14.96 -6.01 12.62
CA GLY A 44 15.72 -4.99 11.92
C GLY A 44 15.22 -4.69 10.50
N VAL A 45 15.73 -3.60 9.92
CA VAL A 45 15.43 -3.17 8.54
C VAL A 45 16.67 -2.53 7.93
N LEU A 46 16.96 -2.86 6.67
CA LEU A 46 18.09 -2.29 5.95
C LEU A 46 17.82 -0.82 5.60
N SER A 47 18.61 0.11 6.12
CA SER A 47 18.38 1.57 5.97
C SER A 47 18.15 2.04 4.52
N PRO A 48 18.97 1.63 3.51
CA PRO A 48 18.71 1.96 2.11
C PRO A 48 17.31 1.59 1.60
N LEU A 49 16.75 0.46 2.03
CA LEU A 49 15.40 0.04 1.66
C LEU A 49 14.36 1.06 2.14
N VAL A 50 14.48 1.52 3.39
CA VAL A 50 13.57 2.53 3.96
C VAL A 50 13.63 3.83 3.15
N GLY A 51 14.83 4.25 2.74
CA GLY A 51 15.01 5.39 1.85
C GLY A 51 14.28 5.22 0.53
N MET A 52 14.42 4.07 -0.13
CA MET A 52 13.72 3.74 -1.38
C MET A 52 12.20 3.76 -1.23
N ILE A 53 11.67 3.14 -0.16
CA ILE A 53 10.23 3.11 0.12
C ILE A 53 9.71 4.53 0.38
N GLY A 54 10.43 5.35 1.15
CA GLY A 54 10.08 6.75 1.38
C GLY A 54 10.06 7.58 0.10
N SER A 55 11.04 7.40 -0.79
CA SER A 55 11.06 8.07 -2.10
C SER A 55 9.88 7.66 -2.98
N LEU A 56 9.53 6.37 -3.01
CA LEU A 56 8.34 5.89 -3.73
C LEU A 56 7.05 6.48 -3.15
N GLN A 57 6.92 6.55 -1.81
CA GLN A 57 5.78 7.22 -1.18
C GLN A 57 5.68 8.70 -1.59
N ALA A 58 6.80 9.42 -1.63
CA ALA A 58 6.83 10.81 -2.08
C ALA A 58 6.40 10.94 -3.55
N SER A 59 6.87 10.05 -4.42
CA SER A 59 6.45 10.03 -5.84
C SER A 59 4.95 9.78 -6.00
N GLU A 60 4.37 8.84 -5.25
CA GLU A 60 2.91 8.61 -5.26
C GLU A 60 2.13 9.83 -4.76
N ALA A 61 2.61 10.50 -3.71
CA ALA A 61 1.99 11.71 -3.20
C ALA A 61 2.02 12.84 -4.23
N ILE A 62 3.16 13.03 -4.92
CA ILE A 62 3.31 14.03 -5.98
C ILE A 62 2.36 13.74 -7.15
N LYS A 63 2.26 12.49 -7.61
CA LYS A 63 1.29 12.08 -8.65
C LYS A 63 -0.15 12.44 -8.26
N MET A 64 -0.51 12.15 -7.02
CA MET A 64 -1.85 12.40 -6.48
C MET A 64 -2.19 13.90 -6.35
N LEU A 65 -1.21 14.73 -6.01
CA LEU A 65 -1.39 16.18 -5.85
C LEU A 65 -1.39 16.92 -7.18
N ALA A 66 -0.50 16.54 -8.10
CA ALA A 66 -0.37 17.17 -9.41
C ALA A 66 -1.32 16.57 -10.47
N GLY A 67 -2.02 15.47 -10.16
CA GLY A 67 -3.01 14.86 -11.04
C GLY A 67 -2.41 14.24 -12.30
N PHE A 68 -1.22 13.62 -12.21
CA PHE A 68 -0.56 12.98 -13.35
C PHE A 68 -0.16 11.52 -13.05
N GLY A 69 0.03 10.76 -14.13
CA GLY A 69 0.39 9.35 -14.08
C GLY A 69 -0.69 8.49 -13.44
N ASP A 70 -0.31 7.25 -13.10
CA ASP A 70 -1.21 6.28 -12.49
C ASP A 70 -0.78 5.98 -11.05
N PRO A 71 -1.41 6.60 -10.03
CA PRO A 71 -1.15 6.25 -8.64
C PRO A 71 -1.40 4.78 -8.33
N LEU A 72 -0.74 4.24 -7.31
CA LEU A 72 -0.85 2.84 -6.88
C LEU A 72 -2.19 2.48 -6.19
N VAL A 73 -3.28 3.14 -6.56
CA VAL A 73 -4.62 2.82 -6.03
C VAL A 73 -5.00 1.39 -6.45
N GLY A 74 -5.35 0.54 -5.47
CA GLY A 74 -5.66 -0.88 -5.70
C GLY A 74 -4.47 -1.73 -6.16
N ARG A 75 -3.23 -1.23 -6.00
CA ARG A 75 -1.99 -1.93 -6.39
C ARG A 75 -0.97 -1.88 -5.26
N LEU A 76 -0.58 -3.04 -4.76
CA LEU A 76 0.52 -3.17 -3.81
C LEU A 76 1.82 -3.40 -4.59
N ALA A 77 2.68 -2.40 -4.62
CA ALA A 77 4.05 -2.56 -5.12
C ALA A 77 4.88 -3.21 -4.01
N LEU A 78 5.57 -4.30 -4.34
CA LEU A 78 6.45 -5.07 -3.48
C LEU A 78 7.87 -4.99 -4.02
N PHE A 79 8.84 -4.89 -3.12
CA PHE A 79 10.25 -4.82 -3.45
C PHE A 79 11.05 -5.81 -2.59
N ASP A 80 11.67 -6.78 -3.24
CA ASP A 80 12.64 -7.71 -2.65
C ASP A 80 14.04 -7.18 -2.97
N LEU A 81 14.66 -6.50 -2.01
CA LEU A 81 15.99 -5.92 -2.18
C LEU A 81 17.10 -6.98 -2.20
N LYS A 82 16.85 -8.19 -1.67
CA LYS A 82 17.83 -9.28 -1.70
C LYS A 82 18.01 -9.80 -3.13
N ARG A 83 16.92 -9.83 -3.91
CA ARG A 83 16.93 -10.23 -5.33
C ARG A 83 16.92 -9.05 -6.31
N ALA A 84 16.75 -7.83 -5.81
CA ALA A 84 16.53 -6.62 -6.61
C ALA A 84 15.32 -6.73 -7.55
N GLU A 85 14.22 -7.31 -7.05
CA GLU A 85 13.00 -7.57 -7.82
C GLU A 85 11.86 -6.65 -7.40
N PHE A 86 11.13 -6.13 -8.40
CA PHE A 86 9.87 -5.42 -8.21
C PHE A 86 8.71 -6.31 -8.65
N ARG A 87 7.69 -6.41 -7.79
CA ARG A 87 6.45 -7.11 -8.10
C ARG A 87 5.28 -6.19 -7.79
N THR A 88 4.16 -6.36 -8.48
CA THR A 88 2.95 -5.60 -8.20
C THR A 88 1.78 -6.55 -8.14
N ILE A 89 1.03 -6.47 -7.06
CA ILE A 89 -0.18 -7.26 -6.84
C ILE A 89 -1.37 -6.31 -6.91
N ARG A 90 -2.43 -6.71 -7.62
CA ARG A 90 -3.70 -5.99 -7.62
C ARG A 90 -4.58 -6.52 -6.50
N TYR A 91 -5.24 -5.62 -5.78
CA TYR A 91 -6.24 -5.97 -4.78
C TYR A 91 -7.48 -5.11 -5.01
N ARG A 92 -8.63 -5.60 -4.55
CA ARG A 92 -9.94 -5.00 -4.84
C ARG A 92 -10.63 -4.60 -3.55
N ARG A 93 -11.61 -3.71 -3.69
CA ARG A 93 -12.54 -3.41 -2.61
C ARG A 93 -13.29 -4.70 -2.26
N ASP A 94 -13.30 -5.02 -0.99
CA ASP A 94 -14.10 -6.10 -0.44
C ASP A 94 -15.54 -5.58 -0.23
N PRO A 95 -16.55 -6.19 -0.87
CA PRO A 95 -17.96 -5.82 -0.70
C PRO A 95 -18.44 -5.92 0.75
N ASP A 96 -17.85 -6.81 1.54
CA ASP A 96 -18.23 -7.07 2.94
C ASP A 96 -17.30 -6.36 3.94
N CYS A 97 -16.45 -5.44 3.46
CA CYS A 97 -15.51 -4.71 4.31
C CYS A 97 -16.22 -3.86 5.38
N PRO A 98 -15.99 -4.12 6.69
CA PRO A 98 -16.67 -3.40 7.77
C PRO A 98 -16.31 -1.89 7.82
N VAL A 99 -15.27 -1.46 7.09
CA VAL A 99 -14.79 -0.08 7.08
C VAL A 99 -15.32 0.72 5.88
N CYS A 100 -15.29 0.16 4.67
CA CYS A 100 -15.58 0.93 3.46
C CYS A 100 -16.82 0.48 2.68
N THR A 101 -17.55 -0.55 3.11
CA THR A 101 -18.78 -1.00 2.42
C THR A 101 -19.83 0.10 2.30
N ASN A 102 -19.98 0.96 3.31
CA ASN A 102 -20.99 2.03 3.30
C ASN A 102 -20.61 3.28 2.49
N ARG A 103 -19.51 3.28 1.73
CA ARG A 103 -19.21 4.40 0.84
C ARG A 103 -20.21 4.45 -0.33
N PRO A 104 -20.82 5.61 -0.61
CA PRO A 104 -21.72 5.76 -1.74
C PRO A 104 -20.96 5.45 -3.03
N ASP A 105 -21.43 4.46 -3.77
CA ASP A 105 -20.91 4.13 -5.09
C ASP A 105 -21.19 5.31 -6.04
N SER A 106 -20.17 5.75 -6.79
CA SER A 106 -20.29 6.80 -7.81
C SER A 106 -21.20 6.42 -9.00
N SER A 107 -21.68 5.18 -9.07
CA SER A 107 -22.54 4.68 -10.16
C SER A 107 -24.05 4.89 -9.95
N ARG A 108 -24.48 5.54 -8.85
CA ARG A 108 -25.88 5.94 -8.61
C ARG A 108 -26.13 7.43 -8.77
#